data_AF-A0A2D7QN20-F1
#
_entry.id   AF-A0A2D7QN20-F1
#
_cell.length_a   1.000
_cell.length_b   1.000
_cell.length_c   1.000
_cell.angle_alpha   90.00
_cell.angle_beta   90.00
_cell.angle_gamma   90.00
#
_symmetry.space_group_name_H-M   'P 1'
#
loop_
_entity.id
_entity.type
_entity.pdbx_description
1 polymer ?
#
loop_
_entity_poly.entity_id
_entity_poly.type
_entity_poly.pdbx_seq_one_letter_code
_entity_poly.pdbx_strand_id
1 'polypeptide(L)'
;MTFSYPFPKNKDKWVHIAIAYSAPQKNVKFYIDGKLESEGKYTAVRPATLGPARIGSWDGGGRDYEGEMDEFAIFNNVLEEKDVGTLIDEGLDKIWSVESRNKLTIVWGRLKINNY
;
A
#
# COMPACT_ATOMS: atom_id res chain seq x y z
N MET A 1 1.51 16.08 -16.26
CA MET A 1 1.82 16.50 -14.88
C MET A 1 3.10 15.80 -14.47
N THR A 2 4.00 16.50 -13.78
CA THR A 2 5.23 15.91 -13.25
C THR A 2 5.18 16.01 -11.74
N PHE A 3 5.29 14.87 -11.05
CA PHE A 3 5.49 14.79 -9.61
C PHE A 3 7.00 14.81 -9.34
N SER A 4 7.45 15.68 -8.45
CA SER A 4 8.86 15.77 -8.05
C SER A 4 8.93 15.98 -6.55
N TYR A 5 9.49 15.02 -5.83
CA TYR A 5 9.72 15.08 -4.40
C TYR A 5 11.22 14.91 -4.14
N PRO A 6 11.86 15.75 -3.31
CA PRO A 6 13.28 15.63 -3.01
C PRO A 6 13.50 14.47 -2.02
N PHE A 7 13.60 13.25 -2.54
CA PHE A 7 13.87 12.08 -1.71
C PHE A 7 15.16 12.24 -0.90
N PRO A 8 15.20 11.73 0.33
CA PRO A 8 16.42 11.74 1.14
C PRO A 8 17.58 11.11 0.36
N LYS A 9 18.73 11.81 0.33
CA LYS A 9 19.96 11.25 -0.26
C LYS A 9 20.59 10.15 0.61
N ASN A 10 20.20 10.10 1.88
CA ASN A 10 20.63 9.04 2.78
C ASN A 10 19.80 7.78 2.49
N LYS A 11 20.48 6.69 2.11
CA LYS A 11 19.87 5.40 1.79
C LYS A 11 19.34 4.65 3.03
N ASP A 12 19.66 5.11 4.24
CA ASP A 12 19.23 4.47 5.48
C ASP A 12 17.85 4.95 5.98
N LYS A 13 17.11 5.70 5.16
CA LYS A 13 15.79 6.22 5.52
C LYS A 13 14.69 5.57 4.70
N TRP A 14 13.80 4.88 5.39
CA TRP A 14 12.51 4.46 4.84
C TRP A 14 11.63 5.66 4.54
N VAL A 15 10.92 5.58 3.42
CA VAL A 15 9.92 6.56 2.99
C VAL A 15 8.64 5.79 2.68
N HIS A 16 7.54 6.18 3.29
CA HIS A 16 6.25 5.59 2.98
C HIS A 16 5.64 6.31 1.76
N ILE A 17 5.22 5.54 0.75
CA ILE A 17 4.63 6.08 -0.47
C ILE A 17 3.26 5.44 -0.67
N ALA A 18 2.22 6.27 -0.84
CA ALA A 18 0.91 5.81 -1.28
C ALA A 18 0.40 6.62 -2.48
N ILE A 19 -0.27 5.93 -3.40
CA ILE A 19 -0.87 6.53 -4.59
C ILE A 19 -2.35 6.13 -4.62
N ALA A 20 -3.23 7.11 -4.51
CA ALA A 20 -4.67 6.91 -4.58
C ALA A 20 -5.20 7.41 -5.91
N TYR A 21 -5.72 6.50 -6.74
CA TYR A 21 -6.33 6.84 -8.02
C TYR A 21 -7.85 6.74 -7.93
N SER A 22 -8.55 7.76 -8.41
CA SER A 22 -9.99 7.71 -8.54
C SER A 22 -10.50 8.13 -9.92
N ALA A 23 -11.20 7.20 -10.57
CA ALA A 23 -11.90 7.48 -11.81
C ALA A 23 -13.16 8.37 -11.60
N PRO A 24 -14.02 8.15 -10.59
CA PRO A 24 -15.16 9.05 -10.35
C PRO A 24 -14.75 10.51 -10.07
N GLN A 25 -13.71 10.72 -9.25
CA GLN A 25 -13.19 12.05 -8.93
C GLN A 25 -12.19 12.59 -9.96
N LYS A 26 -11.83 11.77 -10.97
CA LYS A 26 -10.87 12.10 -12.03
C LYS A 26 -9.53 12.63 -11.52
N ASN A 27 -9.02 12.04 -10.45
CA ASN A 27 -7.78 12.49 -9.83
C ASN A 27 -6.85 11.34 -9.43
N VAL A 28 -5.59 11.71 -9.23
CA VAL A 28 -4.57 10.88 -8.58
C VAL A 28 -3.96 11.70 -7.46
N LYS A 29 -3.80 11.10 -6.29
CA LYS A 29 -3.17 11.72 -5.12
C LYS A 29 -1.91 10.95 -4.76
N PHE A 30 -0.84 11.68 -4.50
CA PHE A 30 0.45 11.15 -4.06
C PHE A 30 0.65 11.54 -2.60
N TYR A 31 0.90 10.54 -1.77
CA TYR A 31 1.18 10.71 -0.36
C TYR A 31 2.61 10.28 -0.05
N ILE A 32 3.32 11.10 0.71
CA ILE A 32 4.65 10.82 1.23
C ILE A 32 4.60 10.93 2.74
N ASP A 33 5.08 9.91 3.45
CA ASP A 33 5.07 9.84 4.92
C ASP A 33 3.70 10.20 5.53
N GLY A 34 2.64 9.65 4.94
CA GLY A 34 1.25 9.82 5.39
C GLY A 34 0.56 11.10 4.92
N LYS A 35 1.28 12.05 4.32
CA LYS A 35 0.76 13.38 3.98
C LYS A 35 0.54 13.56 2.49
N LEU A 36 -0.53 14.25 2.11
CA LEU A 36 -0.78 14.59 0.70
C LEU A 36 0.29 15.55 0.21
N GLU A 37 1.12 15.09 -0.74
CA GLU A 37 2.17 15.90 -1.35
C GLU A 37 1.68 16.54 -2.66
N SER A 38 0.88 15.80 -3.44
CA SER A 38 0.42 16.29 -4.74
C SER A 38 -0.88 15.66 -5.18
N GLU A 39 -1.69 16.42 -5.92
CA GLU A 39 -2.90 15.95 -6.58
C GLU A 39 -2.89 16.32 -8.07
N GLY A 40 -3.03 15.32 -8.92
CA GLY A 40 -3.26 15.49 -10.35
C GLY A 40 -4.71 15.31 -10.72
N LYS A 41 -5.23 16.22 -11.56
CA LYS A 41 -6.58 16.14 -12.10
C LYS A 41 -6.56 15.85 -13.60
N TYR A 42 -7.53 15.07 -14.05
CA TYR A 42 -7.68 14.65 -15.43
C TYR A 42 -9.04 15.09 -15.98
N THR A 43 -9.09 15.40 -17.27
CA THR A 43 -10.34 15.74 -17.97
C THR A 43 -11.17 14.49 -18.28
N ALA A 44 -10.50 13.40 -18.66
CA ALA A 44 -11.06 12.10 -18.95
C ALA A 44 -10.20 10.98 -18.33
N VAL A 45 -10.86 9.96 -17.79
CA VAL A 45 -10.23 8.83 -17.08
C VAL A 45 -11.00 7.55 -17.35
N ARG A 46 -10.35 6.39 -17.12
CA ARG A 46 -10.97 5.07 -17.19
C ARG A 46 -10.78 4.34 -15.86
N PRO A 47 -11.66 3.40 -15.48
CA PRO A 47 -11.40 2.54 -14.33
C PRO A 47 -10.02 1.88 -14.44
N ALA A 48 -9.29 1.81 -13.33
CA ALA A 48 -8.02 1.11 -13.29
C ALA A 48 -8.27 -0.40 -13.42
N THR A 49 -7.51 -1.06 -14.29
CA THR A 49 -7.51 -2.52 -14.43
C THR A 49 -6.08 -2.99 -14.37
N LEU A 50 -5.81 -3.98 -13.52
CA LEU A 50 -4.47 -4.52 -13.34
C LEU A 50 -4.26 -5.68 -14.33
N GLY A 51 -3.34 -5.49 -15.26
CA GLY A 51 -2.85 -6.55 -16.16
C GLY A 51 -1.64 -7.27 -15.57
N PRO A 52 -0.93 -8.09 -16.37
CA PRO A 52 0.39 -8.58 -16.01
C PRO A 52 1.29 -7.41 -15.58
N ALA A 53 1.93 -7.53 -14.42
CA ALA A 53 2.72 -6.48 -13.83
C ALA A 53 3.96 -7.06 -13.14
N ARG A 54 4.99 -6.23 -13.03
CA ARG A 54 6.20 -6.50 -12.26
C ARG A 54 6.34 -5.48 -11.16
N ILE A 55 6.85 -5.91 -10.02
CA ILE A 55 7.25 -5.04 -8.91
C ILE A 55 8.78 -4.92 -8.98
N GLY A 56 9.28 -3.70 -8.77
CA GLY A 56 10.72 -3.42 -8.78
C GLY A 56 11.37 -3.47 -10.16
N SER A 57 10.61 -3.55 -11.25
CA SER A 57 11.14 -3.46 -12.61
C SER A 57 10.03 -3.04 -13.59
N TRP A 58 10.42 -2.38 -14.68
CA TRP A 58 9.51 -2.15 -15.80
C TRP A 58 9.28 -3.45 -16.57
N ASP A 59 8.03 -3.69 -17.01
CA ASP A 59 7.67 -4.94 -17.70
C ASP A 59 8.46 -5.19 -19.00
N GLY A 60 8.90 -4.12 -19.67
CA GLY A 60 9.80 -4.17 -20.83
C GLY A 60 11.30 -4.32 -20.51
N GLY A 61 11.69 -4.39 -19.24
CA GLY A 61 13.07 -4.57 -18.75
C GLY A 61 13.95 -3.32 -18.73
N GLY A 62 15.10 -3.38 -18.06
CA GLY A 62 16.12 -2.31 -18.08
C GLY A 62 15.80 -1.07 -17.26
N ARG A 63 14.83 -1.16 -16.34
CA ARG A 63 14.49 -0.13 -15.35
C ARG A 63 14.26 -0.77 -13.99
N ASP A 64 15.26 -1.49 -13.55
CA ASP A 64 15.22 -2.23 -12.29
C ASP A 64 15.37 -1.25 -11.13
N TYR A 65 14.60 -1.50 -10.07
CA TYR A 65 14.68 -0.77 -8.82
C TYR A 65 15.83 -1.34 -7.99
N GLU A 66 16.74 -0.47 -7.57
CA GLU A 66 17.84 -0.80 -6.66
C GLU A 66 17.57 -0.21 -5.28
N GLY A 67 16.96 -1.02 -4.41
CA GLY A 67 16.64 -0.65 -3.03
C GLY A 67 15.87 -1.74 -2.31
N GLU A 68 15.41 -1.43 -1.10
CA GLU A 68 14.59 -2.32 -0.30
C GLU A 68 13.12 -1.86 -0.36
N MET A 69 12.19 -2.81 -0.34
CA MET A 69 10.76 -2.56 -0.30
C MET A 69 10.15 -3.48 0.74
N ASP A 70 9.27 -2.93 1.57
CA ASP A 70 8.49 -3.68 2.55
C ASP A 70 7.05 -3.16 2.53
N GLU A 71 6.13 -3.93 3.11
CA GLU A 71 4.71 -3.60 3.25
C GLU A 71 4.02 -3.18 1.94
N PHE A 72 4.26 -3.95 0.87
CA PHE A 72 3.62 -3.70 -0.42
C PHE A 72 2.16 -4.20 -0.45
N ALA A 73 1.21 -3.30 -0.75
CA ALA A 73 -0.20 -3.64 -0.94
C ALA A 73 -0.84 -2.89 -2.12
N ILE A 74 -1.86 -3.51 -2.70
CA ILE A 74 -2.74 -2.90 -3.70
C ILE A 74 -4.18 -3.04 -3.22
N PHE A 75 -4.92 -1.93 -3.22
CA PHE A 75 -6.32 -1.89 -2.81
C PHE A 75 -7.24 -1.66 -4.02
N ASN A 76 -8.44 -2.22 -3.96
CA ASN A 76 -9.51 -1.96 -4.93
C ASN A 76 -10.40 -0.77 -4.55
N ASN A 77 -10.14 -0.14 -3.40
CA ASN A 77 -10.81 1.05 -2.92
C ASN A 77 -9.86 2.25 -2.93
N VAL A 78 -10.42 3.45 -3.12
CA VAL A 78 -9.64 4.69 -3.07
C VAL A 78 -9.34 4.98 -1.60
N LEU A 79 -8.05 5.03 -1.24
CA LEU A 79 -7.62 5.41 0.10
C LEU A 79 -7.74 6.92 0.29
N GLU A 80 -8.30 7.34 1.43
CA GLU A 80 -8.28 8.72 1.87
C GLU A 80 -7.05 9.00 2.75
N GLU A 81 -6.75 10.28 3.00
CA GLU A 81 -5.59 10.67 3.81
C GLU A 81 -5.58 10.02 5.19
N LYS A 82 -6.75 9.83 5.80
CA LYS A 82 -6.89 9.13 7.08
C LYS A 82 -6.52 7.65 6.99
N ASP A 83 -6.89 6.98 5.90
CA ASP A 83 -6.55 5.57 5.69
C ASP A 83 -5.03 5.42 5.50
N VAL A 84 -4.43 6.34 4.74
CA VAL A 84 -2.97 6.40 4.55
C VAL A 84 -2.25 6.70 5.87
N GLY A 85 -2.78 7.60 6.70
CA GLY A 85 -2.28 7.87 8.05
C GLY A 85 -2.36 6.63 8.95
N THR A 86 -3.44 5.87 8.86
CA THR A 86 -3.59 4.62 9.61
C THR A 86 -2.58 3.58 9.14
N LEU A 87 -2.35 3.47 7.83
CA LEU A 87 -1.37 2.55 7.24
C LEU A 87 0.05 2.82 7.72
N ILE A 88 0.48 4.08 7.74
CA ILE A 88 1.84 4.42 8.17
C ILE A 88 2.03 4.24 9.68
N ASP A 89 1.00 4.50 10.49
CA ASP A 89 1.09 4.39 11.95
C ASP A 89 0.95 2.95 12.45
N GLU A 90 0.13 2.14 11.79
CA GLU A 90 -0.28 0.82 12.28
C GLU A 90 0.27 -0.35 11.45
N GLY A 91 0.84 -0.07 10.27
CA GLY A 91 1.34 -1.09 9.34
C GLY A 91 0.21 -1.86 8.64
N LEU A 92 0.57 -2.68 7.66
CA LEU A 92 -0.41 -3.51 6.94
C LEU A 92 -1.02 -4.58 7.84
N ASP A 93 -0.25 -5.15 8.76
CA ASP A 93 -0.68 -6.26 9.60
C ASP A 93 -2.00 -6.00 10.34
N LYS A 94 -2.29 -4.73 10.70
CA LYS A 94 -3.52 -4.38 11.40
C LYS A 94 -4.76 -4.33 10.49
N ILE A 95 -4.59 -4.03 9.21
CA ILE A 95 -5.67 -4.09 8.21
C ILE A 95 -6.00 -5.53 7.84
N TRP A 96 -4.99 -6.40 7.82
CA TRP A 96 -5.12 -7.82 7.49
C TRP A 96 -5.42 -8.69 8.72
N SER A 97 -5.31 -8.13 9.92
CA SER A 97 -5.91 -8.67 11.14
C SER A 97 -7.43 -8.56 11.02
N VAL A 98 -7.99 -9.41 10.15
CA VAL A 98 -9.42 -9.58 9.87
C VAL A 98 -10.20 -9.36 11.15
N GLU A 99 -11.23 -8.52 11.13
CA GLU A 99 -12.19 -8.38 12.22
C GLU A 99 -12.42 -9.73 12.89
N SER A 100 -11.90 -9.90 14.11
CA SER A 100 -12.00 -11.15 14.87
C SER A 100 -13.45 -11.60 15.06
N ARG A 101 -14.41 -10.72 14.78
CA ARG A 101 -15.86 -10.94 14.84
C ARG A 101 -16.41 -11.91 13.80
N ASN A 102 -15.72 -12.12 12.66
CA ASN A 102 -16.14 -13.09 11.63
C ASN A 102 -15.19 -14.29 11.48
N LYS A 103 -14.16 -14.41 12.34
CA LYS A 103 -13.41 -15.67 12.44
C LYS A 103 -14.25 -16.66 13.25
N LEU A 104 -14.92 -17.59 12.57
CA LEU A 104 -15.35 -18.83 13.20
C LEU A 104 -14.17 -19.40 13.98
N THR A 105 -14.40 -19.57 15.28
CA THR A 105 -13.54 -20.05 16.35
C THR A 105 -12.23 -20.70 15.92
N ILE A 106 -11.08 -20.06 16.21
CA ILE A 106 -9.81 -20.80 16.34
C ILE A 106 -9.86 -21.53 17.69
N VAL A 107 -10.38 -22.76 17.72
CA VAL A 107 -10.18 -23.65 18.87
C VAL A 107 -8.73 -24.12 18.83
N TRP A 108 -7.89 -23.60 19.72
CA TRP A 108 -6.62 -24.24 20.01
C TRP A 108 -6.88 -25.51 20.84
N GLY A 109 -6.72 -26.68 20.22
CA GLY A 109 -6.74 -27.96 20.93
C GLY A 109 -5.57 -28.03 21.92
N ARG A 110 -5.88 -28.06 23.22
CA ARG A 110 -4.89 -28.27 24.28
C ARG A 110 -4.56 -29.77 24.35
N LEU A 111 -3.39 -30.17 23.86
CA LEU A 111 -2.91 -31.54 24.03
C LEU A 111 -2.60 -31.78 25.52
N LYS A 112 -3.40 -32.59 26.21
CA LYS A 112 -3.06 -33.08 27.55
C LYS A 112 -2.01 -34.18 27.39
N ILE A 113 -0.77 -33.89 27.75
CA ILE A 113 0.21 -34.94 28.02
C ILE A 113 -0.14 -35.50 29.41
N ASN A 114 -0.61 -36.74 29.46
CA ASN A 114 -0.65 -37.50 30.69
C ASN A 114 0.62 -38.33 30.76
N ASN A 115 1.54 -37.98 31.66
CA ASN A 115 2.62 -38.87 32.07
C ASN A 115 2.06 -39.84 33.11
N TYR A 116 2.15 -41.14 32.84
CA TYR A 116 2.22 -42.18 33.85
C TYR A 116 3.52 -42.94 33.63
#